data_AF-A0A2T7LCE9-F1
#
_entry.id   AF-A0A2T7LCE9-F1
#
_cell.length_a   1.000
_cell.length_b   1.000
_cell.length_c   1.000
_cell.angle_alpha   90.00
_cell.angle_beta   90.00
_cell.angle_gamma   90.00
#
_symmetry.space_group_name_H-M   'P 1'
#
loop_
_entity.id
_entity.type
_entity.pdbx_description
1 polymer ?
#
loop_
_entity_poly.entity_id
_entity_poly.type
_entity_poly.pdbx_seq_one_letter_code
_entity_poly.pdbx_strand_id
1 'polypeptide(L)'
;MTVTALHPAMSATPAPTAAPEAPRPTIVYSPAPAGAAADLPRVFQVIHSVMKDVMPIGKDQENKQQNYSFRGVDDAMSAMAGPMRTHGCFIAPEVIEHHQRPRGDKGTHTNIRMLYRIFGPAGDCLAVTLPGEAMDQADKSTNKAMSAALKYMLFQVFMIPVDARSVDDSDQDTRPPAEHRAERQQNQQRRQQQRQQNQQQRNQRQQQNGQQAQQQPRRSNRAEPGPWEQQNPAQQPQQQQQRRDYLAEAKAAPNPDAFAKVRAAAAKAGAPADYLATLDQIAAKKREAAQKPQQQAPTGPTPHSISDAVAAEGALGNARPAAEQHVDQEQAAALGEFYDAARSAGVTDQAEADQLFSSRHGGAPAAATAAQLRDMRDDLLDAAKGATA
;
A
#
# COMPACT_ATOMS: atom_id res chain seq x y z
N MET A 1 -21.76 -78.26 32.08
CA MET A 1 -21.79 -76.83 32.40
C MET A 1 -20.38 -76.31 32.34
N THR A 2 -20.04 -75.55 31.31
CA THR A 2 -18.73 -74.90 31.16
C THR A 2 -19.00 -73.43 30.98
N VAL A 3 -18.73 -72.67 32.05
CA VAL A 3 -18.87 -71.22 32.09
C VAL A 3 -17.60 -70.64 31.48
N THR A 4 -17.72 -70.06 30.29
CA THR A 4 -16.63 -69.30 29.66
C THR A 4 -16.49 -67.96 30.40
N ALA A 5 -15.34 -67.73 31.02
CA ALA A 5 -15.02 -66.47 31.68
C ALA A 5 -14.86 -65.35 30.63
N LEU A 6 -15.57 -64.23 30.84
CA LEU A 6 -15.37 -62.99 30.09
C LEU A 6 -14.01 -62.37 30.45
N HIS A 7 -13.23 -62.01 29.43
CA HIS A 7 -11.96 -61.31 29.59
C HIS A 7 -12.15 -59.97 30.33
N PRO A 8 -11.18 -59.54 31.16
CA PRO A 8 -11.24 -58.26 31.84
C PRO A 8 -11.20 -57.12 30.81
N ALA A 9 -12.07 -56.12 31.02
CA ALA A 9 -12.13 -54.93 30.19
C ALA A 9 -10.76 -54.25 30.15
N MET A 10 -10.24 -54.02 28.94
CA MET A 10 -9.04 -53.21 28.75
C MET A 10 -9.32 -51.80 29.27
N SER A 11 -8.46 -51.32 30.15
CA SER A 11 -8.50 -49.96 30.66
C SER A 11 -8.45 -48.98 29.49
N ALA A 12 -9.45 -48.10 29.41
CA ALA A 12 -9.51 -47.06 28.39
C ALA A 12 -8.23 -46.21 28.48
N THR A 13 -7.49 -46.15 27.37
CA THR A 13 -6.39 -45.20 27.19
C THR A 13 -6.93 -43.79 27.46
N PRO A 14 -6.31 -42.99 28.33
CA PRO A 14 -6.74 -41.61 28.52
C PRO A 14 -6.66 -40.89 27.17
N ALA A 15 -7.74 -40.20 26.80
CA ALA A 15 -7.78 -39.39 25.60
C ALA A 15 -6.58 -38.44 25.58
N PRO A 16 -5.94 -38.21 24.42
CA PRO A 16 -4.84 -37.26 24.33
C PRO A 16 -5.33 -35.91 24.86
N THR A 17 -4.67 -35.42 25.91
CA THR A 17 -4.88 -34.07 26.44
C THR A 17 -4.90 -33.11 25.26
N ALA A 18 -6.03 -32.43 25.06
CA ALA A 18 -6.16 -31.43 24.00
C ALA A 18 -4.95 -30.50 24.08
N ALA A 19 -4.18 -30.43 22.98
CA ALA A 19 -3.12 -29.45 22.86
C ALA A 19 -3.69 -28.07 23.21
N PRO A 20 -2.95 -27.20 23.92
CA PRO A 20 -3.44 -25.86 24.22
C PRO A 20 -3.90 -25.23 22.92
N GLU A 21 -5.18 -24.89 22.86
CA GLU A 21 -5.79 -24.27 21.69
C GLU A 21 -4.98 -23.03 21.35
N ALA A 22 -4.44 -22.97 20.13
CA ALA A 22 -3.65 -21.82 19.70
C ALA A 22 -4.46 -20.54 19.97
N PRO A 23 -3.88 -19.52 20.63
CA PRO A 23 -4.63 -18.34 21.05
C PRO A 23 -5.27 -17.70 19.82
N ARG A 24 -6.61 -17.77 19.75
CA ARG A 24 -7.37 -17.19 18.65
C ARG A 24 -7.12 -15.68 18.65
N PRO A 25 -6.79 -15.07 17.51
CA PRO A 25 -6.71 -13.61 17.43
C PRO A 25 -8.08 -13.06 17.84
N THR A 26 -8.12 -12.42 19.00
CA THR A 26 -9.37 -11.90 19.55
C THR A 26 -9.40 -10.41 19.23
N ILE A 27 -10.22 -10.02 18.26
CA ILE A 27 -10.58 -8.62 18.12
C ILE A 27 -11.45 -8.28 19.32
N VAL A 28 -10.96 -7.44 20.22
CA VAL A 28 -11.68 -7.05 21.43
C VAL A 28 -12.14 -5.61 21.30
N TYR A 29 -13.45 -5.40 21.33
CA TYR A 29 -14.02 -4.08 21.51
C TYR A 29 -14.20 -3.80 23.00
N SER A 30 -13.64 -2.70 23.49
CA SER A 30 -13.94 -2.15 24.80
C SER A 30 -14.89 -0.97 24.64
N PRO A 31 -16.08 -0.99 25.25
CA PRO A 31 -16.99 0.15 25.18
C PRO A 31 -16.42 1.35 25.91
N ALA A 32 -17.00 2.52 25.63
CA ALA A 32 -16.64 3.75 26.30
C ALA A 32 -16.98 3.68 27.80
N PRO A 33 -16.24 4.42 28.64
CA PRO A 33 -16.53 4.48 30.07
C PRO A 33 -17.94 5.03 30.35
N ALA A 34 -18.52 4.62 31.47
CA ALA A 34 -19.81 5.13 31.92
C ALA A 34 -19.76 6.66 32.09
N GLY A 35 -20.75 7.36 31.56
CA GLY A 35 -20.79 8.83 31.58
C GLY A 35 -20.05 9.51 30.41
N ALA A 36 -19.47 8.75 29.48
CA ALA A 36 -18.95 9.32 28.23
C ALA A 36 -20.07 10.04 27.46
N ALA A 37 -19.76 11.26 26.98
CA ALA A 37 -20.71 12.10 26.27
C ALA A 37 -21.28 11.36 25.04
N ALA A 38 -22.61 11.38 24.88
CA ALA A 38 -23.32 10.58 23.88
C ALA A 38 -23.14 11.09 22.45
N ASP A 39 -22.75 12.35 22.31
CA ASP A 39 -22.48 13.06 21.06
C ASP A 39 -21.06 12.80 20.51
N LEU A 40 -20.15 12.24 21.31
CA LEU A 40 -18.80 11.94 20.85
C LEU A 40 -18.78 10.70 19.92
N PRO A 41 -18.08 10.77 18.78
CA PRO A 41 -17.92 9.64 17.88
C PRO A 41 -17.29 8.42 18.55
N ARG A 42 -17.85 7.24 18.27
CA ARG A 42 -17.28 5.94 18.70
C ARG A 42 -16.14 5.52 17.79
N VAL A 43 -15.25 4.66 18.28
CA VAL A 43 -14.04 4.24 17.56
C VAL A 43 -14.33 3.72 16.15
N PHE A 44 -15.42 2.97 15.95
CA PHE A 44 -15.78 2.48 14.62
C PHE A 44 -16.17 3.62 13.68
N GLN A 45 -16.94 4.62 14.15
CA GLN A 45 -17.29 5.78 13.34
C GLN A 45 -16.04 6.59 12.98
N VAL A 46 -15.12 6.76 13.94
CA VAL A 46 -13.84 7.40 13.73
C VAL A 46 -12.98 6.67 12.71
N ILE A 47 -12.88 5.33 12.80
CA ILE A 47 -12.17 4.53 11.81
C ILE A 47 -12.75 4.76 10.42
N HIS A 48 -14.08 4.74 10.24
CA HIS A 48 -14.70 5.02 8.94
C HIS A 48 -14.38 6.44 8.43
N SER A 49 -14.41 7.45 9.31
CA SER A 49 -14.05 8.83 8.94
C SER A 49 -12.57 8.95 8.57
N VAL A 50 -11.68 8.27 9.28
CA VAL A 50 -10.25 8.20 8.93
C VAL A 50 -10.09 7.54 7.56
N MET A 51 -10.70 6.39 7.32
CA MET A 51 -10.62 5.69 6.03
C MET A 51 -11.09 6.54 4.84
N LYS A 52 -12.07 7.43 5.06
CA LYS A 52 -12.58 8.35 4.05
C LYS A 52 -11.56 9.42 3.65
N ASP A 53 -10.76 9.88 4.61
CA ASP A 53 -9.84 11.02 4.45
C ASP A 53 -8.40 10.58 4.16
N VAL A 54 -8.07 9.30 4.35
CA VAL A 54 -6.74 8.76 4.10
C VAL A 54 -6.42 8.76 2.60
N MET A 55 -5.23 9.26 2.29
CA MET A 55 -4.74 9.31 0.92
C MET A 55 -4.17 7.96 0.44
N PRO A 56 -4.28 7.64 -0.85
CA PRO A 56 -3.68 6.43 -1.40
C PRO A 56 -2.15 6.42 -1.28
N ILE A 57 -1.57 5.23 -1.11
CA ILE A 57 -0.12 5.05 -1.01
C ILE A 57 0.41 4.29 -2.24
N GLY A 58 1.40 4.87 -2.92
CA GLY A 58 2.11 4.30 -4.07
C GLY A 58 3.28 3.40 -3.67
N LYS A 59 3.81 2.61 -4.61
CA LYS A 59 5.03 1.79 -4.41
C LYS A 59 6.28 2.65 -4.69
N ASP A 60 6.46 3.72 -3.92
CA ASP A 60 7.50 4.74 -4.22
C ASP A 60 8.87 4.40 -3.62
N GLN A 61 8.95 3.38 -2.76
CA GLN A 61 10.19 2.94 -2.13
C GLN A 61 10.80 1.75 -2.86
N GLU A 62 12.13 1.64 -2.86
CA GLU A 62 12.86 0.56 -3.52
C GLU A 62 13.84 -0.13 -2.58
N ASN A 63 13.80 -1.46 -2.54
CA ASN A 63 14.83 -2.27 -1.92
C ASN A 63 15.87 -2.64 -2.98
N LYS A 64 17.00 -1.92 -3.02
CA LYS A 64 18.07 -2.13 -4.01
C LYS A 64 18.77 -3.48 -3.89
N GLN A 65 18.79 -4.08 -2.70
CA GLN A 65 19.46 -5.36 -2.47
C GLN A 65 18.70 -6.53 -3.10
N GLN A 66 17.37 -6.48 -3.07
CA GLN A 66 16.49 -7.53 -3.60
C GLN A 66 15.73 -7.08 -4.86
N ASN A 67 15.97 -5.83 -5.30
CA ASN A 67 15.42 -5.21 -6.50
C ASN A 67 13.89 -5.30 -6.61
N TYR A 68 13.18 -4.84 -5.58
CA TYR A 68 11.72 -4.72 -5.59
C TYR A 68 11.25 -3.40 -5.00
N SER A 69 10.12 -2.89 -5.51
CA SER A 69 9.47 -1.69 -4.97
C SER A 69 8.44 -2.04 -3.89
N PHE A 70 8.31 -1.19 -2.88
CA PHE A 70 7.43 -1.42 -1.74
C PHE A 70 6.81 -0.13 -1.21
N ARG A 71 5.83 -0.29 -0.33
CA ARG A 71 5.19 0.80 0.42
C ARG A 71 5.87 0.95 1.77
N GLY A 72 6.39 2.12 2.10
CA GLY A 72 7.05 2.38 3.37
C GLY A 72 6.08 2.38 4.55
N VAL A 73 6.62 2.14 5.75
CA VAL A 73 5.86 2.40 6.98
C VAL A 73 5.71 3.91 7.21
N ASP A 74 6.72 4.70 6.83
CA ASP A 74 6.71 6.15 6.97
C ASP A 74 5.66 6.81 6.06
N ASP A 75 5.48 6.28 4.85
CA ASP A 75 4.42 6.69 3.93
C ASP A 75 3.04 6.41 4.56
N ALA A 76 2.88 5.24 5.19
CA ALA A 76 1.66 4.87 5.90
C ALA A 76 1.38 5.79 7.09
N MET A 77 2.39 6.08 7.91
CA MET A 77 2.25 7.00 9.04
C MET A 77 1.89 8.41 8.56
N SER A 78 2.54 8.89 7.49
CA SER A 78 2.32 10.23 6.94
C SER A 78 0.91 10.38 6.36
N ALA A 79 0.42 9.38 5.62
CA ALA A 79 -0.95 9.38 5.08
C ALA A 79 -2.03 9.34 6.17
N MET A 80 -1.74 8.69 7.31
CA MET A 80 -2.66 8.50 8.42
C MET A 80 -2.66 9.66 9.42
N ALA A 81 -1.54 10.35 9.59
CA ALA A 81 -1.33 11.29 10.69
C ALA A 81 -2.33 12.48 10.67
N GLY A 82 -2.62 13.04 9.50
CA GLY A 82 -3.63 14.10 9.34
C GLY A 82 -5.03 13.61 9.70
N PRO A 83 -5.59 12.61 8.98
CA PRO A 83 -6.90 12.04 9.26
C PRO A 83 -7.10 11.62 10.73
N MET A 84 -6.11 10.97 11.34
CA MET A 84 -6.20 10.54 12.73
C MET A 84 -6.29 11.72 13.70
N ARG A 85 -5.50 12.78 13.50
CA ARG A 85 -5.59 14.01 14.32
C ARG A 85 -6.94 14.70 14.16
N THR A 86 -7.44 14.79 12.92
CA THR A 86 -8.73 15.42 12.62
C THR A 86 -9.88 14.74 13.36
N HIS A 87 -9.87 13.40 13.44
CA HIS A 87 -10.96 12.62 14.04
C HIS A 87 -10.72 12.22 15.50
N GLY A 88 -9.66 12.73 16.14
CA GLY A 88 -9.35 12.42 17.54
C GLY A 88 -8.99 10.94 17.78
N CYS A 89 -8.37 10.29 16.79
CA CYS A 89 -7.96 8.90 16.84
C CYS A 89 -6.48 8.77 17.23
N PHE A 90 -6.16 7.88 18.16
CA PHE A 90 -4.76 7.52 18.44
C PHE A 90 -4.63 6.02 18.69
N ILE A 91 -3.38 5.53 18.60
CA ILE A 91 -3.06 4.11 18.69
C ILE A 91 -1.99 3.91 19.77
N ALA A 92 -2.26 3.00 20.70
CA ALA A 92 -1.31 2.56 21.71
C ALA A 92 -0.79 1.15 21.37
N PRO A 93 0.47 1.01 20.96
CA PRO A 93 1.10 -0.29 20.70
C PRO A 93 1.61 -0.95 21.98
N GLU A 94 1.52 -2.28 22.05
CA GLU A 94 2.07 -3.12 23.13
C GLU A 94 2.67 -4.39 22.51
N VAL A 95 3.89 -4.76 22.92
CA VAL A 95 4.50 -6.05 22.55
C VAL A 95 3.99 -7.10 23.55
N ILE A 96 3.17 -8.05 23.09
CA ILE A 96 2.57 -9.08 23.96
C ILE A 96 3.30 -10.43 23.87
N GLU A 97 4.05 -10.66 22.79
CA GLU A 97 4.99 -11.79 22.68
C GLU A 97 6.26 -11.29 21.98
N HIS A 98 7.43 -11.74 22.45
CA HIS A 98 8.73 -11.41 21.87
C HIS A 98 9.64 -12.62 21.87
N HIS A 99 10.01 -13.08 20.68
CA HIS A 99 10.92 -14.19 20.47
C HIS A 99 12.07 -13.76 19.58
N GLN A 100 13.26 -13.79 20.13
CA GLN A 100 14.48 -13.42 19.42
C GLN A 100 15.44 -14.60 19.42
N ARG A 101 15.96 -14.95 18.24
CA ARG A 101 16.93 -16.04 18.08
C ARG A 101 18.10 -15.64 17.18
N PRO A 102 19.34 -15.99 17.56
CA PRO A 102 20.47 -15.81 16.68
C PRO A 102 20.36 -16.76 15.47
N ARG A 103 20.81 -16.31 14.31
CA ARG A 103 20.82 -17.07 13.05
C ARG A 103 22.26 -17.21 12.51
N GLY A 104 23.20 -17.55 13.39
CA GLY A 104 24.63 -17.61 13.07
C GLY A 104 25.13 -16.28 12.50
N ASP A 105 25.92 -16.32 11.44
CA ASP A 105 26.46 -15.13 10.75
C ASP A 105 25.38 -14.31 10.00
N LYS A 106 24.14 -14.80 9.94
CA LYS A 106 22.98 -14.15 9.29
C LYS A 106 22.18 -13.28 10.25
N GLY A 107 22.79 -12.88 11.37
CA GLY A 107 22.23 -11.91 12.28
C GLY A 107 21.17 -12.47 13.21
N THR A 108 20.31 -11.60 13.70
CA THR A 108 19.26 -11.92 14.65
C THR A 108 17.89 -11.94 13.98
N HIS A 109 17.13 -13.00 14.20
CA HIS A 109 15.75 -13.12 13.77
C HIS A 109 14.82 -12.87 14.96
N THR A 110 13.94 -11.89 14.82
CA THR A 110 12.93 -11.52 15.82
C THR A 110 11.52 -11.75 15.27
N ASN A 111 10.69 -12.45 16.05
CA ASN A 111 9.27 -12.60 15.85
C ASN A 111 8.55 -11.99 17.07
N ILE A 112 7.60 -11.10 16.83
CA ILE A 112 6.79 -10.45 17.86
C ILE A 112 5.31 -10.62 17.56
N ARG A 113 4.51 -10.57 18.62
CA ARG A 113 3.07 -10.34 18.53
C ARG A 113 2.80 -8.96 19.10
N MET A 114 2.27 -8.07 18.28
CA MET A 114 1.87 -6.73 18.67
C MET A 114 0.38 -6.69 18.96
N LEU A 115 0.01 -6.03 20.04
CA LEU A 115 -1.34 -5.60 20.34
C LEU A 115 -1.44 -4.09 20.09
N TYR A 116 -2.35 -3.68 19.21
CA TYR A 116 -2.65 -2.29 18.96
C TYR A 116 -4.03 -1.96 19.52
N ARG A 117 -4.08 -0.98 20.41
CA ARG A 117 -5.33 -0.40 20.93
C ARG A 117 -5.60 0.90 20.22
N ILE A 118 -6.67 0.94 19.44
CA ILE A 118 -7.12 2.10 18.69
C ILE A 118 -8.21 2.77 19.52
N PHE A 119 -8.03 4.03 19.88
CA PHE A 119 -8.95 4.77 20.73
C PHE A 119 -9.70 5.83 19.94
N GLY A 120 -11.01 5.92 20.18
CA GLY A 120 -11.85 7.03 19.74
C GLY A 120 -11.94 8.14 20.80
N PRO A 121 -12.44 9.33 20.42
CA PRO A 121 -12.58 10.48 21.33
C PRO A 121 -13.58 10.21 22.46
N ALA A 122 -14.51 9.28 22.27
CA ALA A 122 -15.44 8.87 23.32
C ALA A 122 -14.82 7.91 24.36
N GLY A 123 -13.55 7.53 24.20
CA GLY A 123 -12.81 6.65 25.12
C GLY A 123 -13.07 5.15 24.92
N ASP A 124 -13.86 4.76 23.93
CA ASP A 124 -13.97 3.36 23.51
C ASP A 124 -12.74 2.93 22.70
N CYS A 125 -12.51 1.62 22.64
CA CYS A 125 -11.28 1.07 22.07
C CYS A 125 -11.54 -0.18 21.23
N LEU A 126 -10.84 -0.27 20.09
CA LEU A 126 -10.70 -1.49 19.30
C LEU A 126 -9.28 -2.03 19.47
N ALA A 127 -9.17 -3.26 19.98
CA ALA A 127 -7.91 -3.97 20.14
C ALA A 127 -7.72 -4.98 19.00
N VAL A 128 -6.56 -4.93 18.33
CA VAL A 128 -6.17 -5.84 17.25
C VAL A 128 -4.77 -6.41 17.49
N THR A 129 -4.58 -7.69 17.22
CA THR A 129 -3.28 -8.36 17.35
C THR A 129 -2.70 -8.68 15.99
N LEU A 130 -1.46 -8.28 15.74
CA LEU A 130 -0.76 -8.57 14.48
C LEU A 130 0.65 -9.12 14.74
N PRO A 131 1.11 -10.07 13.92
CA PRO A 131 2.49 -10.54 13.98
C PRO A 131 3.44 -9.50 13.36
N GLY A 132 4.66 -9.44 13.88
CA GLY A 132 5.79 -8.74 13.29
C GLY A 132 6.98 -9.68 13.18
N GLU A 133 7.65 -9.70 12.04
CA GLU A 133 8.83 -10.52 11.82
C GLU A 133 9.91 -9.69 11.14
N ALA A 134 11.15 -9.79 11.62
CA ALA A 134 12.29 -9.19 10.95
C ALA A 134 13.59 -9.92 11.24
N MET A 135 14.52 -9.78 10.30
CA MET A 135 15.90 -10.21 10.44
C MET A 135 16.81 -8.99 10.31
N ASP A 136 17.83 -8.90 11.15
CA ASP A 136 18.83 -7.84 11.09
C ASP A 136 20.22 -8.36 11.47
N GLN A 137 21.26 -7.87 10.80
CA GLN A 137 22.65 -8.27 11.10
C GLN A 137 23.17 -7.70 12.43
N ALA A 138 22.51 -6.67 12.96
CA ALA A 138 22.90 -5.99 14.18
C ALA A 138 21.74 -6.01 15.21
N ASP A 139 21.55 -4.91 15.92
CA ASP A 139 20.65 -4.72 17.04
C ASP A 139 19.23 -4.27 16.64
N LYS A 140 18.95 -4.08 15.34
CA LYS A 140 17.70 -3.42 14.88
C LYS A 140 16.57 -4.38 14.54
N SER A 141 16.74 -5.68 14.79
CA SER A 141 15.74 -6.71 14.44
C SER A 141 14.39 -6.46 15.11
N THR A 142 14.36 -6.07 16.39
CA THR A 142 13.11 -5.76 17.11
C THR A 142 12.39 -4.54 16.53
N ASN A 143 13.10 -3.43 16.32
CA ASN A 143 12.51 -2.22 15.76
C ASN A 143 11.96 -2.47 14.35
N LYS A 144 12.68 -3.23 13.51
CA LYS A 144 12.19 -3.64 12.19
C LYS A 144 10.93 -4.48 12.26
N ALA A 145 10.86 -5.42 13.20
CA ALA A 145 9.68 -6.25 13.40
C ALA A 145 8.47 -5.39 13.85
N MET A 146 8.68 -4.42 14.74
CA MET A 146 7.64 -3.46 15.15
C MET A 146 7.16 -2.58 14.00
N SER A 147 8.08 -2.06 13.17
CA SER A 147 7.73 -1.29 11.98
C SER A 147 6.93 -2.11 10.96
N ALA A 148 7.29 -3.39 10.77
CA ALA A 148 6.56 -4.29 9.88
C ALA A 148 5.13 -4.56 10.40
N ALA A 149 4.97 -4.83 11.70
CA ALA A 149 3.66 -5.01 12.32
C ALA A 149 2.80 -3.75 12.22
N LEU A 150 3.37 -2.57 12.50
CA LEU A 150 2.64 -1.29 12.43
C LEU A 150 2.17 -1.02 11.01
N LYS A 151 3.04 -1.20 10.02
CA LYS A 151 2.70 -1.05 8.61
C LYS A 151 1.48 -1.89 8.27
N TYR A 152 1.52 -3.20 8.53
CA TYR A 152 0.40 -4.07 8.17
C TYR A 152 -0.86 -3.78 8.98
N MET A 153 -0.74 -3.34 10.24
CA MET A 153 -1.90 -2.92 11.04
C MET A 153 -2.59 -1.72 10.39
N LEU A 154 -1.84 -0.69 10.00
CA LEU A 154 -2.41 0.50 9.36
C LEU A 154 -3.10 0.13 8.04
N PHE A 155 -2.42 -0.64 7.17
CA PHE A 155 -3.00 -1.07 5.89
C PHE A 155 -4.24 -1.95 6.05
N GLN A 156 -4.25 -2.87 7.02
CA GLN A 156 -5.34 -3.85 7.18
C GLN A 156 -6.51 -3.31 7.99
N VAL A 157 -6.28 -2.48 9.01
CA VAL A 157 -7.39 -1.95 9.82
C VAL A 157 -8.10 -0.82 9.07
N PHE A 158 -7.34 0.07 8.43
CA PHE A 158 -7.88 1.24 7.75
C PHE A 158 -8.06 1.04 6.25
N MET A 159 -7.84 -0.18 5.73
CA MET A 159 -7.95 -0.52 4.31
C MET A 159 -7.34 0.57 3.41
N ILE A 160 -6.12 1.00 3.75
CA ILE A 160 -5.48 2.14 3.11
C ILE A 160 -5.46 1.90 1.60
N PRO A 161 -6.01 2.80 0.78
CA PRO A 161 -6.04 2.62 -0.65
C PRO A 161 -4.62 2.43 -1.19
N VAL A 162 -4.37 1.30 -1.81
CA VAL A 162 -3.18 1.08 -2.62
C VAL A 162 -3.57 1.54 -4.01
N ASP A 163 -2.92 2.59 -4.52
CA ASP A 163 -3.19 3.26 -5.82
C ASP A 163 -4.24 2.54 -6.72
N ALA A 164 -5.33 3.23 -7.08
CA ALA A 164 -6.42 2.66 -7.88
C ALA A 164 -5.97 2.11 -9.25
N ARG A 165 -4.73 2.38 -9.67
CA ARG A 165 -4.09 1.82 -10.88
C ARG A 165 -3.24 0.56 -10.62
N SER A 166 -3.04 0.17 -9.36
CA SER A 166 -2.08 -0.87 -8.93
C SER A 166 -2.68 -2.26 -8.67
N VAL A 167 -3.93 -2.50 -9.09
CA VAL A 167 -4.56 -3.85 -9.09
C VAL A 167 -3.90 -4.79 -10.12
N ASP A 168 -3.08 -4.27 -11.05
CA ASP A 168 -2.44 -5.02 -12.12
C ASP A 168 -0.92 -5.21 -11.95
N ASP A 169 -0.40 -5.39 -10.73
CA ASP A 169 1.04 -5.69 -10.62
C ASP A 169 1.47 -6.46 -9.37
N SER A 170 1.14 -7.76 -9.37
CA SER A 170 1.83 -8.75 -8.52
C SER A 170 2.43 -9.92 -9.31
N ASP A 171 2.35 -9.92 -10.65
CA ASP A 171 2.89 -11.00 -11.49
C ASP A 171 3.77 -10.52 -12.67
N GLN A 172 4.04 -9.22 -12.82
CA GLN A 172 4.69 -8.67 -14.04
C GLN A 172 5.78 -7.62 -13.77
N ASP A 173 6.83 -7.92 -13.01
CA ASP A 173 8.18 -7.39 -13.34
C ASP A 173 9.30 -8.02 -12.49
N THR A 174 9.62 -9.29 -12.75
CA THR A 174 11.03 -9.73 -12.62
C THR A 174 11.75 -9.43 -13.93
N ARG A 175 12.28 -8.21 -14.09
CA ARG A 175 13.27 -7.94 -15.14
C ARG A 175 14.63 -8.46 -14.67
N PRO A 176 15.25 -9.46 -15.34
CA PRO A 176 16.58 -9.87 -14.97
C PRO A 176 17.62 -8.79 -15.38
N PRO A 177 18.69 -8.59 -14.58
CA PRO A 177 19.78 -7.67 -14.86
C PRO A 177 20.41 -7.85 -16.26
N ALA A 178 21.03 -6.78 -16.78
CA ALA A 178 21.65 -6.74 -18.11
C ALA A 178 22.73 -7.83 -18.32
N GLU A 179 23.42 -8.22 -17.24
CA GLU A 179 24.47 -9.25 -17.24
C GLU A 179 23.91 -10.64 -17.58
N HIS A 180 22.73 -10.98 -17.07
CA HIS A 180 22.04 -12.22 -17.43
C HIS A 180 21.46 -12.22 -18.85
N ARG A 181 21.35 -11.06 -19.49
CA ARG A 181 20.93 -10.94 -20.89
C ARG A 181 22.07 -11.33 -21.83
N ALA A 182 23.30 -10.93 -21.51
CA ALA A 182 24.51 -11.33 -22.25
C ALA A 182 24.83 -12.82 -22.08
N GLU A 183 24.72 -13.34 -20.86
CA GLU A 183 24.96 -14.75 -20.55
C GLU A 183 23.92 -15.67 -21.22
N ARG A 184 22.62 -15.28 -21.24
CA ARG A 184 21.59 -16.01 -21.98
C ARG A 184 21.82 -15.97 -23.49
N GLN A 185 22.28 -14.86 -24.06
CA GLN A 185 22.60 -14.76 -25.48
C GLN A 185 23.78 -15.67 -25.86
N GLN A 186 24.85 -15.70 -25.05
CA GLN A 186 25.96 -16.64 -25.24
C GLN A 186 25.50 -18.10 -25.12
N ASN A 187 24.66 -18.42 -24.14
CA ASN A 187 24.20 -19.79 -23.95
C ASN A 187 23.23 -20.24 -25.07
N GLN A 188 22.47 -19.31 -25.66
CA GLN A 188 21.65 -19.56 -26.85
C GLN A 188 22.49 -19.78 -28.10
N GLN A 189 23.53 -18.97 -28.34
CA GLN A 189 24.45 -19.16 -29.48
C GLN A 189 25.21 -20.48 -29.38
N ARG A 190 25.68 -20.83 -28.18
CA ARG A 190 26.38 -22.09 -27.93
C ARG A 190 25.48 -23.31 -28.14
N ARG A 191 24.20 -23.24 -27.73
CA ARG A 191 23.19 -24.27 -28.04
C ARG A 191 22.87 -24.37 -29.53
N GLN A 192 22.87 -23.26 -30.27
CA GLN A 192 22.67 -23.28 -31.73
C GLN A 192 23.84 -23.94 -32.46
N GLN A 193 25.09 -23.63 -32.07
CA GLN A 193 26.29 -24.27 -32.63
C GLN A 193 26.31 -25.78 -32.34
N GLN A 194 25.93 -26.18 -31.11
CA GLN A 194 25.87 -27.59 -30.75
C GLN A 194 24.80 -28.35 -31.54
N ARG A 195 23.65 -27.71 -31.83
CA ARG A 195 22.61 -28.26 -32.71
C ARG A 195 23.08 -28.42 -34.15
N GLN A 196 23.83 -27.45 -34.68
CA GLN A 196 24.39 -27.52 -36.04
C GLN A 196 25.43 -28.65 -36.16
N GLN A 197 26.32 -28.81 -35.17
CA GLN A 197 27.27 -29.92 -35.15
C GLN A 197 26.58 -31.29 -35.05
N ASN A 198 25.54 -31.42 -34.21
CA ASN A 198 24.77 -32.65 -34.13
C ASN A 198 24.01 -32.96 -35.44
N GLN A 199 23.51 -31.94 -36.15
CA GLN A 199 22.91 -32.13 -37.47
C GLN A 199 23.95 -32.57 -38.52
N GLN A 200 25.14 -32.00 -38.51
CA GLN A 200 26.22 -32.41 -39.44
C GLN A 200 26.68 -33.85 -39.17
N GLN A 201 26.86 -34.25 -37.91
CA GLN A 201 27.19 -35.63 -37.56
C GLN A 201 26.06 -36.61 -37.94
N ARG A 202 24.80 -36.20 -37.80
CA ARG A 202 23.64 -37.01 -38.20
C ARG A 202 23.56 -37.19 -39.72
N ASN A 203 23.86 -36.14 -40.50
CA ASN A 203 23.94 -36.23 -41.96
C ASN A 203 25.12 -37.10 -42.42
N GLN A 204 26.29 -37.01 -41.78
CA GLN A 204 27.43 -37.89 -42.09
C GLN A 204 27.12 -39.37 -41.77
N ARG A 205 26.43 -39.65 -40.65
CA ARG A 205 25.97 -41.00 -40.31
C ARG A 205 24.91 -41.53 -41.28
N GLN A 206 24.01 -40.67 -41.79
CA GLN A 206 23.03 -41.06 -42.80
C GLN A 206 23.67 -41.33 -44.17
N GLN A 207 24.73 -40.61 -44.54
CA GLN A 207 25.49 -40.90 -45.76
C GLN A 207 26.29 -42.22 -45.66
N GLN A 208 26.82 -42.56 -44.48
CA GLN A 208 27.50 -43.85 -44.26
C GLN A 208 26.54 -45.05 -44.21
N ASN A 209 25.30 -44.86 -43.73
CA ASN A 209 24.29 -45.94 -43.67
C ASN A 209 23.45 -46.10 -44.95
N GLY A 210 23.71 -45.30 -46.00
CA GLY A 210 23.02 -45.39 -47.28
C GLY A 210 23.42 -46.58 -48.18
N GLN A 211 24.47 -47.33 -47.81
CA GLN A 211 24.98 -48.46 -48.62
C GLN A 211 24.48 -49.84 -48.16
N GLN A 212 23.64 -49.95 -47.12
CA GLN A 212 23.10 -51.25 -46.65
C GLN A 212 21.57 -51.37 -46.67
N ALA A 213 20.86 -50.44 -47.31
CA ALA A 213 19.41 -50.52 -47.47
C ALA A 213 18.99 -51.24 -48.78
N GLN A 214 19.50 -52.45 -49.00
CA GLN A 214 18.88 -53.44 -49.88
C GLN A 214 19.04 -54.80 -49.22
N GLN A 215 18.14 -55.12 -48.28
CA GLN A 215 17.61 -56.47 -48.02
C GLN A 215 16.70 -56.50 -46.78
N GLN A 216 15.39 -56.43 -47.05
CA GLN A 216 14.29 -57.11 -46.32
C GLN A 216 13.95 -56.66 -44.87
N PRO A 217 12.81 -57.11 -44.30
CA PRO A 217 11.48 -56.54 -44.54
C PRO A 217 10.87 -55.95 -43.27
N ARG A 218 9.87 -55.07 -43.47
CA ARG A 218 9.11 -54.37 -42.44
C ARG A 218 8.52 -55.33 -41.39
N ARG A 219 8.95 -55.19 -40.13
CA ARG A 219 8.21 -55.70 -38.97
C ARG A 219 7.48 -54.54 -38.31
N SER A 220 6.16 -54.53 -38.47
CA SER A 220 5.24 -53.72 -37.72
C SER A 220 5.30 -54.09 -36.24
N ASN A 221 5.49 -53.12 -35.36
CA ASN A 221 4.84 -53.10 -34.06
C ASN A 221 4.49 -51.66 -33.70
N ARG A 222 3.31 -51.31 -34.21
CA ARG A 222 2.40 -50.30 -33.71
C ARG A 222 2.03 -50.66 -32.27
N ALA A 223 2.37 -49.80 -31.32
CA ALA A 223 1.71 -49.78 -30.02
C ALA A 223 0.58 -48.74 -30.12
N GLU A 224 -0.66 -49.22 -30.18
CA GLU A 224 -1.86 -48.38 -30.06
C GLU A 224 -1.94 -47.88 -28.61
N PRO A 225 -2.25 -46.59 -28.37
CA PRO A 225 -2.54 -46.08 -27.03
C PRO A 225 -3.85 -46.67 -26.48
N GLY A 226 -3.90 -46.94 -25.17
CA GLY A 226 -4.98 -47.66 -24.50
C GLY A 226 -6.24 -46.81 -24.17
N PRO A 227 -7.34 -47.46 -23.74
CA PRO A 227 -8.72 -46.92 -23.82
C PRO A 227 -9.10 -45.88 -22.76
N TRP A 228 -8.14 -45.27 -22.09
CA TRP A 228 -8.34 -44.20 -21.10
C TRP A 228 -7.85 -42.84 -21.62
N GLU A 229 -7.21 -42.80 -22.79
CA GLU A 229 -6.83 -41.57 -23.50
C GLU A 229 -7.93 -41.02 -24.41
N GLN A 230 -9.11 -41.65 -24.44
CA GLN A 230 -10.25 -41.19 -25.23
C GLN A 230 -11.46 -40.94 -24.34
N GLN A 231 -11.49 -39.77 -23.71
CA GLN A 231 -12.70 -39.01 -23.42
C GLN A 231 -12.33 -37.67 -22.79
N ASN A 232 -12.12 -36.66 -23.64
CA ASN A 232 -12.55 -35.32 -23.29
C ASN A 232 -13.52 -34.93 -24.42
N PRO A 233 -14.82 -34.72 -24.18
CA PRO A 233 -15.69 -34.21 -25.22
C PRO A 233 -15.11 -32.89 -25.69
N ALA A 234 -14.87 -32.78 -27.00
CA ALA A 234 -14.40 -31.58 -27.64
C ALA A 234 -15.35 -30.42 -27.28
N GLN A 235 -14.98 -29.65 -26.27
CA GLN A 235 -15.53 -28.32 -26.08
C GLN A 235 -15.06 -27.53 -27.29
N GLN A 236 -16.03 -27.22 -28.16
CA GLN A 236 -15.87 -26.28 -29.26
C GLN A 236 -15.07 -25.08 -28.74
N PRO A 237 -14.14 -24.51 -29.53
CA PRO A 237 -13.48 -23.29 -29.14
C PRO A 237 -14.56 -22.22 -29.01
N GLN A 238 -15.03 -22.01 -27.78
CA GLN A 238 -15.78 -20.85 -27.42
C GLN A 238 -14.80 -19.73 -27.67
N GLN A 239 -14.98 -19.04 -28.80
CA GLN A 239 -14.29 -17.79 -29.07
C GLN A 239 -14.39 -17.01 -27.77
N GLN A 240 -13.24 -16.84 -27.12
CA GLN A 240 -13.10 -16.08 -25.91
C GLN A 240 -13.32 -14.64 -26.35
N GLN A 241 -14.59 -14.31 -26.56
CA GLN A 241 -15.05 -13.01 -26.97
C GLN A 241 -14.65 -12.14 -25.80
N GLN A 242 -13.61 -11.33 -26.01
CA GLN A 242 -13.09 -10.38 -25.04
C GLN A 242 -14.25 -9.86 -24.22
N ARG A 243 -14.24 -10.15 -22.91
CA ARG A 243 -15.32 -9.75 -21.99
C ARG A 243 -15.54 -8.27 -22.20
N ARG A 244 -16.64 -7.92 -22.88
CA ARG A 244 -16.96 -6.53 -23.18
C ARG A 244 -17.16 -5.81 -21.87
N ASP A 245 -16.46 -4.69 -21.69
CA ASP A 245 -16.64 -3.85 -20.52
C ASP A 245 -17.89 -2.98 -20.73
N TYR A 246 -19.03 -3.53 -20.33
CA TYR A 246 -20.32 -2.84 -20.45
C TYR A 246 -20.38 -1.54 -19.66
N LEU A 247 -19.53 -1.37 -18.63
CA LEU A 247 -19.52 -0.16 -17.80
C LEU A 247 -18.75 0.96 -18.50
N ALA A 248 -17.64 0.64 -19.17
CA ALA A 248 -16.96 1.57 -20.06
C ALA A 248 -17.83 1.94 -21.27
N GLU A 249 -18.48 0.96 -21.92
CA GLU A 249 -19.38 1.20 -23.05
C GLU A 249 -20.58 2.07 -22.66
N ALA A 250 -21.15 1.87 -21.47
CA ALA A 250 -22.26 2.69 -20.95
C ALA A 250 -21.83 4.14 -20.64
N LYS A 251 -20.61 4.33 -20.13
CA LYS A 251 -20.02 5.67 -19.92
C LYS A 251 -19.67 6.35 -21.25
N ALA A 252 -19.35 5.60 -22.30
CA ALA A 252 -19.07 6.14 -23.63
C ALA A 252 -20.34 6.37 -24.48
N ALA A 253 -21.50 5.82 -24.07
CA ALA A 253 -22.73 5.93 -24.84
C ALA A 253 -23.14 7.42 -25.06
N PRO A 254 -23.28 7.86 -26.33
CA PRO A 254 -23.51 9.27 -26.66
C PRO A 254 -24.97 9.70 -26.54
N ASN A 255 -25.90 8.75 -26.55
CA ASN A 255 -27.34 9.01 -26.48
C ASN A 255 -28.07 7.91 -25.68
N PRO A 256 -29.32 8.18 -25.22
CA PRO A 256 -30.09 7.23 -24.43
C PRO A 256 -30.33 5.87 -25.12
N ASP A 257 -30.51 5.87 -26.45
CA ASP A 257 -30.77 4.66 -27.23
C ASP A 257 -29.54 3.75 -27.31
N ALA A 258 -28.35 4.33 -27.46
CA ALA A 258 -27.08 3.60 -27.42
C ALA A 258 -26.84 2.99 -26.03
N PHE A 259 -27.16 3.73 -24.96
CA PHE A 259 -27.07 3.20 -23.60
C PHE A 259 -28.04 2.02 -23.38
N ALA A 260 -29.28 2.12 -23.86
CA ALA A 260 -30.27 1.04 -23.75
C ALA A 260 -29.79 -0.26 -24.44
N LYS A 261 -29.10 -0.15 -25.58
CA LYS A 261 -28.50 -1.30 -26.27
C LYS A 261 -27.38 -1.94 -25.46
N VAL A 262 -26.52 -1.15 -24.81
CA VAL A 262 -25.42 -1.66 -23.96
C VAL A 262 -25.98 -2.35 -22.71
N ARG A 263 -27.00 -1.77 -22.07
CA ARG A 263 -27.68 -2.39 -20.91
C ARG A 263 -28.37 -3.70 -21.29
N ALA A 264 -29.06 -3.74 -22.43
CA ALA A 264 -29.70 -4.97 -22.92
C ALA A 264 -28.67 -6.06 -23.25
N ALA A 265 -27.51 -5.68 -23.81
CA ALA A 265 -26.41 -6.61 -24.05
C ALA A 265 -25.80 -7.15 -22.74
N ALA A 266 -25.63 -6.30 -21.72
CA ALA A 266 -25.17 -6.71 -20.39
C ALA A 266 -26.15 -7.68 -19.71
N ALA A 267 -27.45 -7.41 -19.79
CA ALA A 267 -28.48 -8.29 -19.24
C ALA A 267 -28.51 -9.66 -19.96
N LYS A 268 -28.42 -9.66 -21.29
CA LYS A 268 -28.36 -10.91 -22.09
C LYS A 268 -27.08 -11.72 -21.82
N ALA A 269 -25.99 -11.05 -21.44
CA ALA A 269 -24.73 -11.68 -21.04
C ALA A 269 -24.74 -12.22 -19.59
N GLY A 270 -25.86 -12.09 -18.86
CA GLY A 270 -26.00 -12.61 -17.50
C GLY A 270 -25.39 -11.72 -16.42
N ALA A 271 -25.27 -10.41 -16.65
CA ALA A 271 -24.80 -9.48 -15.62
C ALA A 271 -25.73 -9.51 -14.39
N PRO A 272 -25.17 -9.52 -13.17
CA PRO A 272 -25.96 -9.55 -11.94
C PRO A 272 -26.76 -8.24 -11.74
N ALA A 273 -27.84 -8.29 -10.96
CA ALA A 273 -28.83 -7.22 -10.88
C ALA A 273 -28.27 -5.89 -10.33
N ASP A 274 -27.32 -5.99 -9.41
CA ASP A 274 -26.53 -4.87 -8.86
C ASP A 274 -25.68 -4.17 -9.92
N TYR A 275 -25.09 -4.92 -10.85
CA TYR A 275 -24.34 -4.39 -11.97
C TYR A 275 -25.25 -3.61 -12.95
N LEU A 276 -26.44 -4.13 -13.26
CA LEU A 276 -27.41 -3.41 -14.10
C LEU A 276 -27.93 -2.12 -13.43
N ALA A 277 -28.14 -2.15 -12.11
CA ALA A 277 -28.52 -0.97 -11.34
C ALA A 277 -27.42 0.13 -11.36
N THR A 278 -26.15 -0.28 -11.36
CA THR A 278 -25.02 0.66 -11.48
C THR A 278 -24.99 1.35 -12.84
N LEU A 279 -25.31 0.62 -13.92
CA LEU A 279 -25.44 1.23 -15.24
C LEU A 279 -26.56 2.27 -15.26
N ASP A 280 -27.73 1.96 -14.68
CA ASP A 280 -28.89 2.86 -14.66
C ASP A 280 -28.59 4.18 -13.93
N GLN A 281 -27.81 4.13 -12.85
CA GLN A 281 -27.36 5.34 -12.15
C GLN A 281 -26.45 6.22 -13.01
N ILE A 282 -25.62 5.63 -13.87
CA ILE A 282 -24.76 6.37 -14.81
C ILE A 282 -25.63 7.11 -15.84
N ALA A 283 -26.70 6.48 -16.33
CA ALA A 283 -27.63 7.12 -17.24
C ALA A 283 -28.41 8.27 -16.59
N ALA A 284 -28.82 8.11 -15.33
CA ALA A 284 -29.52 9.17 -14.58
C ALA A 284 -28.64 10.42 -14.41
N LYS A 285 -27.38 10.24 -13.97
CA LYS A 285 -26.43 11.34 -13.79
C LYS A 285 -26.13 12.10 -15.08
N LYS A 286 -26.03 11.39 -16.21
CA LYS A 286 -25.83 12.04 -17.52
C LYS A 286 -27.03 12.88 -17.97
N ARG A 287 -28.26 12.46 -17.65
CA ARG A 287 -29.47 13.24 -17.97
C ARG A 287 -29.56 14.50 -17.12
N GLU A 288 -29.22 14.40 -15.83
CA GLU A 288 -29.18 15.57 -14.93
C GLU A 288 -28.12 16.60 -15.35
N ALA A 289 -26.95 16.15 -15.81
CA ALA A 289 -25.89 17.03 -16.30
C ALA A 289 -26.28 17.77 -17.60
N ALA A 290 -27.11 17.17 -18.45
CA ALA A 290 -27.58 17.78 -19.70
C ALA A 290 -28.68 18.84 -19.50
N GLN A 291 -29.24 18.98 -18.29
CA GLN A 291 -30.39 19.84 -18.00
C GLN A 291 -30.04 21.19 -17.32
N LYS A 292 -28.76 21.52 -17.10
CA LYS A 292 -28.35 22.81 -16.48
C LYS A 292 -27.94 23.86 -17.54
N PRO A 293 -28.55 25.08 -17.60
CA PRO A 293 -28.16 26.13 -18.55
C PRO A 293 -26.97 26.99 -18.07
N GLN A 294 -26.02 27.29 -18.97
CA GLN A 294 -24.88 28.22 -18.76
C GLN A 294 -25.29 29.68 -19.03
N GLN A 295 -25.01 30.60 -18.09
CA GLN A 295 -25.20 32.06 -18.26
C GLN A 295 -23.88 32.76 -18.61
N GLN A 296 -23.97 33.67 -19.59
CA GLN A 296 -22.90 34.45 -20.22
C GLN A 296 -22.57 35.74 -19.44
N ALA A 297 -21.32 36.19 -19.55
CA ALA A 297 -20.78 37.43 -18.98
C ALA A 297 -21.10 38.67 -19.83
N PRO A 298 -21.13 39.88 -19.22
CA PRO A 298 -20.86 41.11 -19.96
C PRO A 298 -19.74 41.99 -19.36
N THR A 299 -19.24 42.84 -20.26
CA THR A 299 -18.07 43.74 -20.25
C THR A 299 -18.27 45.06 -19.46
N GLY A 300 -17.16 45.70 -19.00
CA GLY A 300 -17.06 46.89 -18.10
C GLY A 300 -17.56 48.26 -18.65
N PRO A 301 -17.12 49.47 -18.17
CA PRO A 301 -16.03 49.84 -17.23
C PRO A 301 -16.39 50.88 -16.10
N THR A 302 -15.41 51.21 -15.24
CA THR A 302 -15.34 52.13 -14.06
C THR A 302 -15.22 53.65 -14.38
N PRO A 303 -15.04 54.60 -13.41
CA PRO A 303 -15.60 54.85 -12.05
C PRO A 303 -15.93 56.35 -11.77
N HIS A 304 -16.51 56.73 -10.61
CA HIS A 304 -16.20 58.01 -9.91
C HIS A 304 -16.55 58.00 -8.39
N SER A 305 -15.51 58.27 -7.59
CA SER A 305 -15.42 59.03 -6.31
C SER A 305 -16.23 58.70 -5.04
N ILE A 306 -15.50 58.11 -4.07
CA ILE A 306 -15.21 58.54 -2.67
C ILE A 306 -16.30 59.30 -1.87
N SER A 307 -16.80 58.63 -0.82
CA SER A 307 -17.05 59.15 0.54
C SER A 307 -17.19 57.96 1.51
N ASP A 308 -16.39 57.96 2.59
CA ASP A 308 -16.07 56.82 3.47
C ASP A 308 -17.12 56.46 4.54
N ALA A 309 -17.05 55.17 4.94
CA ALA A 309 -17.48 54.54 6.20
C ALA A 309 -19.01 54.47 6.47
N VAL A 310 -19.66 53.31 6.61
CA VAL A 310 -19.29 52.06 7.30
C VAL A 310 -20.02 50.89 6.60
N ALA A 311 -19.29 49.90 6.08
CA ALA A 311 -19.84 48.80 5.28
C ALA A 311 -19.83 47.45 6.01
N ALA A 312 -20.87 46.68 5.73
CA ALA A 312 -21.12 45.31 6.17
C ALA A 312 -20.32 44.25 5.38
N GLU A 313 -20.26 43.05 5.98
CA GLU A 313 -20.04 41.72 5.36
C GLU A 313 -18.65 41.32 4.83
N GLY A 314 -18.33 40.04 5.04
CA GLY A 314 -17.11 39.40 4.54
C GLY A 314 -17.04 37.90 4.83
N ALA A 315 -18.00 37.13 4.29
CA ALA A 315 -17.70 35.75 3.88
C ALA A 315 -16.77 35.79 2.65
N LEU A 316 -15.99 34.70 2.46
CA LEU A 316 -15.04 34.40 1.37
C LEU A 316 -13.56 34.63 1.73
N GLY A 317 -12.91 33.55 2.16
CA GLY A 317 -11.46 33.45 2.25
C GLY A 317 -10.84 33.49 0.86
N ASN A 318 -10.14 34.58 0.55
CA ASN A 318 -9.24 34.68 -0.59
C ASN A 318 -8.11 33.66 -0.43
N ALA A 319 -7.90 32.81 -1.44
CA ALA A 319 -6.65 32.08 -1.59
C ALA A 319 -5.51 33.10 -1.75
N ARG A 320 -4.57 33.10 -0.80
CA ARG A 320 -3.34 33.92 -0.88
C ARG A 320 -2.49 33.47 -2.08
N PRO A 321 -1.81 34.40 -2.78
CA PRO A 321 -0.96 34.06 -3.91
C PRO A 321 0.17 33.10 -3.50
N ALA A 322 0.50 32.15 -4.36
CA ALA A 322 1.48 31.08 -4.11
C ALA A 322 2.88 31.59 -3.70
N ALA A 323 3.23 32.83 -4.05
CA ALA A 323 4.49 33.46 -3.66
C ALA A 323 4.54 33.81 -2.15
N GLU A 324 3.43 34.29 -1.56
CA GLU A 324 3.34 34.57 -0.12
C GLU A 324 3.36 33.26 0.69
N GLN A 325 2.73 32.20 0.17
CA GLN A 325 2.77 30.87 0.79
C GLN A 325 4.18 30.25 0.78
N HIS A 326 4.95 30.47 -0.28
CA HIS A 326 6.35 30.01 -0.36
C HIS A 326 7.26 30.75 0.61
N VAL A 327 7.07 32.07 0.78
CA VAL A 327 7.85 32.89 1.72
C VAL A 327 7.53 32.51 3.18
N ASP A 328 6.25 32.30 3.51
CA ASP A 328 5.82 31.85 4.84
C ASP A 328 6.39 30.44 5.16
N GLN A 329 6.42 29.54 4.18
CA GLN A 329 6.96 28.19 4.35
C GLN A 329 8.49 28.18 4.51
N GLU A 330 9.20 29.04 3.78
CA GLU A 330 10.65 29.18 3.90
C GLU A 330 11.06 29.79 5.25
N GLN A 331 10.34 30.81 5.71
CA GLN A 331 10.57 31.43 7.02
C GLN A 331 10.30 30.42 8.15
N ALA A 332 9.23 29.63 8.06
CA ALA A 332 8.92 28.60 9.05
C ALA A 332 9.98 27.50 9.11
N ALA A 333 10.53 27.08 7.96
CA ALA A 333 11.63 26.13 7.91
C ALA A 333 12.91 26.70 8.54
N ALA A 334 13.28 27.94 8.20
CA ALA A 334 14.45 28.61 8.78
C ALA A 334 14.33 28.82 10.30
N LEU A 335 13.11 29.05 10.79
CA LEU A 335 12.84 29.19 12.23
C LEU A 335 13.07 27.86 12.97
N GLY A 336 12.65 26.73 12.38
CA GLY A 336 12.93 25.40 12.93
C GLY A 336 14.44 25.10 12.97
N GLU A 337 15.16 25.38 11.89
CA GLU A 337 16.61 25.19 11.81
C GLU A 337 17.37 26.02 12.86
N PHE A 338 16.93 27.25 13.13
CA PHE A 338 17.48 28.10 14.18
C PHE A 338 17.36 27.45 15.57
N TYR A 339 16.17 26.97 15.95
CA TYR A 339 15.99 26.32 17.25
C TYR A 339 16.74 24.97 17.36
N ASP A 340 16.90 24.25 16.25
CA ASP A 340 17.72 23.03 16.21
C ASP A 340 19.21 23.32 16.44
N ALA A 341 19.72 24.40 15.84
CA ALA A 341 21.07 24.87 16.08
C ALA A 341 21.27 25.38 17.51
N ALA A 342 20.31 26.11 18.07
CA ALA A 342 20.35 26.56 19.47
C ALA A 342 20.46 25.36 20.43
N ARG A 343 19.66 24.31 20.21
CA ARG A 343 19.75 23.06 20.99
C ARG A 343 21.11 22.38 20.84
N SER A 344 21.66 22.37 19.64
CA SER A 344 22.99 21.80 19.37
C SER A 344 24.12 22.58 20.06
N ALA A 345 23.93 23.88 20.27
CA ALA A 345 24.82 24.76 21.02
C ALA A 345 24.59 24.71 22.55
N GLY A 346 23.68 23.86 23.04
CA GLY A 346 23.39 23.69 24.46
C GLY A 346 22.27 24.58 25.01
N VAL A 347 21.65 25.43 24.19
CA VAL A 347 20.51 26.27 24.56
C VAL A 347 19.23 25.48 24.38
N THR A 348 18.72 24.91 25.47
CA THR A 348 17.54 24.03 25.44
C THR A 348 16.24 24.74 25.80
N ASP A 349 16.31 25.94 26.40
CA ASP A 349 15.16 26.78 26.65
C ASP A 349 14.87 27.69 25.46
N GLN A 350 13.61 27.66 24.99
CA GLN A 350 13.16 28.45 23.86
C GLN A 350 13.20 29.95 24.18
N ALA A 351 12.92 30.35 25.43
CA ALA A 351 12.98 31.75 25.83
C ALA A 351 14.43 32.29 25.81
N GLU A 352 15.40 31.45 26.15
CA GLU A 352 16.82 31.78 26.08
C GLU A 352 17.29 31.91 24.62
N ALA A 353 16.87 31.00 23.74
CA ALA A 353 17.13 31.10 22.31
C ALA A 353 16.53 32.39 21.71
N ASP A 354 15.30 32.73 22.07
CA ASP A 354 14.64 33.96 21.62
C ASP A 354 15.36 35.23 22.10
N GLN A 355 15.91 35.22 23.31
CA GLN A 355 16.73 36.31 23.84
C GLN A 355 18.07 36.43 23.11
N LEU A 356 18.74 35.31 22.84
CA LEU A 356 19.98 35.29 22.05
C LEU A 356 19.73 35.86 20.65
N PHE A 357 18.63 35.47 20.01
CA PHE A 357 18.25 36.02 18.71
C PHE A 357 17.94 37.51 18.78
N SER A 358 17.11 37.91 19.74
CA SER A 358 16.70 39.30 19.94
C SER A 358 17.89 40.21 20.22
N SER A 359 18.91 39.73 20.92
CA SER A 359 20.10 40.52 21.25
C SER A 359 20.97 40.86 20.03
N ARG A 360 20.98 40.01 19.00
CA ARG A 360 21.77 40.22 17.78
C ARG A 360 20.99 40.91 16.65
N HIS A 361 19.76 40.48 16.39
CA HIS A 361 19.00 40.95 15.23
C HIS A 361 17.90 41.96 15.56
N GLY A 362 17.56 42.14 16.85
CA GLY A 362 16.49 43.04 17.29
C GLY A 362 15.10 42.51 16.91
N GLY A 363 14.33 42.08 17.91
CA GLY A 363 12.98 41.55 17.73
C GLY A 363 12.90 40.03 17.78
N ALA A 364 11.68 39.50 17.75
CA ALA A 364 11.42 38.09 17.96
C ALA A 364 11.75 37.23 16.72
N PRO A 365 12.29 36.00 16.89
CA PRO A 365 12.56 35.07 15.79
C PRO A 365 11.35 34.82 14.89
N ALA A 366 10.14 34.77 15.47
CA ALA A 366 8.90 34.54 14.73
C ALA A 366 8.54 35.64 13.72
N ALA A 367 9.10 36.85 13.87
CA ALA A 367 8.91 37.97 12.94
C ALA A 367 10.14 38.24 12.06
N ALA A 368 11.19 37.42 12.18
CA ALA A 368 12.44 37.60 11.47
C ALA A 368 12.44 36.96 10.08
N THR A 369 13.25 37.49 9.17
CA THR A 369 13.40 36.92 7.83
C THR A 369 14.17 35.59 7.86
N ALA A 370 13.93 34.73 6.87
CA ALA A 370 14.66 33.45 6.73
C ALA A 370 16.19 33.63 6.70
N ALA A 371 16.68 34.75 6.14
CA ALA A 371 18.10 35.07 6.11
C ALA A 371 18.68 35.35 7.51
N GLN A 372 17.98 36.14 8.34
CA GLN A 372 18.41 36.43 9.72
C GLN A 372 18.41 35.16 10.59
N LEU A 373 17.42 34.29 10.39
CA LEU A 373 17.33 33.01 11.11
C LEU A 373 18.50 32.07 10.75
N ARG A 374 18.86 32.00 9.47
CA ARG A 374 20.00 31.18 9.00
C ARG A 374 21.37 31.77 9.39
N ASP A 375 21.50 33.09 9.44
CA ASP A 375 22.71 33.76 9.94
C ASP A 375 22.99 33.32 11.40
N MET A 376 22.01 33.48 12.28
CA MET A 376 22.12 33.05 13.68
C MET A 376 22.34 31.55 13.83
N ARG A 377 21.68 30.72 13.01
CA ARG A 377 21.88 29.27 12.98
C ARG A 377 23.34 28.92 12.73
N ASP A 378 23.98 29.55 11.76
CA ASP A 378 25.36 29.24 11.37
C ASP A 378 26.36 29.64 12.48
N ASP A 379 26.15 30.77 13.16
CA ASP A 379 26.94 31.15 14.33
C ASP A 379 26.83 30.14 15.47
N LEU A 380 25.60 29.67 15.76
CA LEU A 380 25.35 28.70 16.83
C LEU A 380 25.98 27.35 16.52
N LEU A 381 25.94 26.91 15.25
CA LEU A 381 26.60 25.68 14.82
C LEU A 381 28.13 25.80 14.89
N ASP A 382 28.71 26.95 14.58
CA ASP A 382 30.14 27.17 14.69
C ASP A 382 30.59 27.29 16.16
N ALA A 383 29.79 27.91 17.03
CA ALA A 383 30.01 27.92 18.47
C ALA A 383 29.96 26.50 19.06
N ALA A 384 29.02 25.66 18.62
CA ALA A 384 28.91 24.26 19.05
C ALA A 384 30.12 23.41 18.63
N LYS A 385 30.66 23.63 17.41
CA LYS A 385 31.89 22.98 16.95
C LYS A 385 33.12 23.46 17.74
N GLY A 386 33.17 24.74 18.10
CA GLY A 386 34.23 25.31 18.92
C GLY A 386 34.24 24.81 20.37
N ALA A 387 33.08 24.44 20.92
CA ALA A 387 32.95 23.87 22.25
C ALA A 387 33.28 22.36 22.34
N THR A 388 33.38 21.69 21.19
CA THR A 388 33.66 20.23 21.09
C THR A 388 35.10 19.91 20.67
N ALA A 389 35.91 20.92 20.35
CA ALA A 389 37.35 20.84 20.11
C ALA A 389 38.13 21.27 21.36
#